data_AF-A0A7K7LFV3-F1
#
_entry.id   AF-A0A7K7LFV3-F1
#
_cell.length_a   1.000
_cell.length_b   1.000
_cell.length_c   1.000
_cell.angle_alpha   90.00
_cell.angle_beta   90.00
_cell.angle_gamma   90.00
#
_symmetry.space_group_name_H-M   'P 1'
#
loop_
_entity.id
_entity.type
_entity.pdbx_description
1 polymer ?
#
loop_
_entity_poly.entity_id
_entity_poly.type
_entity_poly.pdbx_seq_one_letter_code
_entity_poly.pdbx_strand_id
1 'polypeptide(L)'
;QVFYNGTWGSVCSNSMTTETVSLVCKELGCGNEGELETDSNYAKLSGTAWLDHVECGKSNSSFWQCPSAPWHPQSCDDRREEANITCNGKSEPSRHQILAVPVVPVPWEVAASSDREKIRAVGGKDGCSGRVEIWHHGTWGTLCDNAWDMQDAEVACRQLGCGPAVYALGQAAAGEGTGPMWLMECTGTELSLQDCWAQPGDSSACQHKADAAVHC
;
A
#
# COMPACT_ATOMS: atom_id res chain seq x y z
N GLN A 1 4.26 0.02 16.84
CA GLN A 1 4.43 1.23 17.69
C GLN A 1 3.24 2.16 17.47
N VAL A 2 2.91 2.99 18.44
CA VAL A 2 1.82 3.98 18.39
C VAL A 2 2.37 5.39 18.59
N PHE A 3 1.76 6.38 17.94
CA PHE A 3 2.12 7.79 18.07
C PHE A 3 1.16 8.48 19.03
N TYR A 4 1.67 8.96 20.17
CA TYR A 4 0.88 9.65 21.18
C TYR A 4 1.68 10.77 21.84
N ASN A 5 1.02 11.91 22.10
CA ASN A 5 1.62 13.08 22.73
C ASN A 5 2.97 13.54 22.13
N GLY A 6 3.08 13.46 20.79
CA GLY A 6 4.26 13.93 20.05
C GLY A 6 5.42 12.94 19.96
N THR A 7 5.31 11.74 20.53
CA THR A 7 6.38 10.72 20.45
C THR A 7 5.84 9.34 20.08
N TRP A 8 6.67 8.58 19.35
CA TRP A 8 6.43 7.17 19.11
C TRP A 8 6.76 6.33 20.34
N GLY A 9 5.93 5.33 20.62
CA GLY A 9 6.19 4.37 21.68
C GLY A 9 5.69 2.96 21.40
N SER A 10 6.22 2.01 22.16
CA SER A 10 5.82 0.60 22.11
C SER A 10 4.48 0.36 22.81
N VAL A 11 3.88 -0.79 22.49
CA VAL A 11 2.65 -1.32 23.09
C VAL A 11 3.01 -2.64 23.75
N CYS A 12 2.47 -2.90 24.93
CA CYS A 12 2.77 -4.11 25.67
C CYS A 12 1.97 -5.31 25.14
N SER A 13 2.57 -6.49 25.19
CA SER A 13 2.09 -7.76 24.63
C SER A 13 1.25 -8.55 25.63
N ASN A 14 1.39 -8.25 26.93
CA ASN A 14 0.59 -8.83 28.00
C ASN A 14 -0.89 -8.45 27.79
N SER A 15 -1.70 -9.46 27.51
CA SER A 15 -3.13 -9.37 27.15
C SER A 15 -3.44 -9.06 25.68
N MET A 16 -2.43 -8.95 24.81
CA MET A 16 -2.66 -8.79 23.38
C MET A 16 -3.18 -10.09 22.77
N THR A 17 -4.42 -10.09 22.27
CA THR A 17 -5.05 -11.25 21.64
C THR A 17 -4.77 -11.31 20.13
N THR A 18 -4.96 -12.48 19.52
CA THR A 18 -4.89 -12.63 18.06
C THR A 18 -5.94 -11.77 17.36
N GLU A 19 -7.08 -11.48 17.99
CA GLU A 19 -8.05 -10.51 17.50
C GLU A 19 -7.51 -9.08 17.48
N THR A 20 -6.82 -8.65 18.55
CA THR A 20 -6.11 -7.35 18.59
C THR A 20 -5.08 -7.27 17.47
N VAL A 21 -4.26 -8.32 17.30
CA VAL A 21 -3.24 -8.36 16.25
C VAL A 21 -3.87 -8.31 14.85
N SER A 22 -4.92 -9.09 14.62
CA SER A 22 -5.65 -9.14 13.34
C SER A 22 -6.29 -7.78 13.00
N LEU A 23 -6.84 -7.08 14.00
CA LEU A 23 -7.37 -5.74 13.82
C LEU A 23 -6.26 -4.76 13.43
N VAL A 24 -5.10 -4.82 14.09
CA VAL A 24 -3.93 -3.99 13.75
C VAL A 24 -3.44 -4.29 12.33
N CYS A 25 -3.30 -5.55 11.96
CA CYS A 25 -2.91 -5.95 10.61
C CYS A 25 -3.89 -5.44 9.54
N LYS A 26 -5.19 -5.44 9.85
CA LYS A 26 -6.23 -4.90 8.99
C LYS A 26 -6.16 -3.38 8.86
N GLU A 27 -5.93 -2.66 9.95
CA GLU A 27 -5.79 -1.19 9.97
C GLU A 27 -4.51 -0.72 9.25
N LEU A 28 -3.47 -1.54 9.25
CA LEU A 28 -2.24 -1.34 8.49
C LEU A 28 -2.34 -1.75 7.01
N GLY A 29 -3.40 -2.46 6.61
CA GLY A 29 -3.54 -2.99 5.25
C GLY A 29 -2.64 -4.19 4.92
N CYS A 30 -2.11 -4.89 5.92
CA CYS A 30 -1.15 -5.99 5.76
C CYS A 30 -1.78 -7.40 5.80
N GLY A 31 -3.11 -7.49 5.86
CA GLY A 31 -3.85 -8.75 5.95
C GLY A 31 -4.96 -8.69 6.98
N ASN A 32 -5.78 -9.74 7.07
CA ASN A 32 -6.87 -9.84 8.05
C ASN A 32 -6.52 -10.70 9.27
N GLU A 33 -5.34 -11.31 9.27
CA GLU A 33 -4.87 -12.22 10.31
C GLU A 33 -3.41 -11.90 10.65
N GLY A 34 -3.06 -12.10 11.91
CA GLY A 34 -1.69 -11.99 12.36
C GLY A 34 -1.47 -12.71 13.68
N GLU A 35 -0.21 -12.90 14.02
CA GLU A 35 0.23 -13.64 15.19
C GLU A 35 1.18 -12.78 16.02
N LEU A 36 1.10 -12.94 17.35
CA LEU A 36 2.02 -12.32 18.29
C LEU A 36 3.30 -13.16 18.35
N GLU A 37 4.45 -12.53 18.11
CA GLU A 37 5.74 -13.18 18.25
C GLU A 37 6.15 -13.23 19.72
N THR A 38 6.32 -14.43 20.26
CA THR A 38 6.71 -14.66 21.66
C THR A 38 8.23 -14.79 21.86
N ASP A 39 9.01 -14.93 20.78
CA ASP A 39 10.44 -15.24 20.79
C ASP A 39 11.28 -14.13 20.13
N SER A 40 11.22 -12.91 20.67
CA SER A 40 12.06 -11.83 20.16
C SER A 40 13.32 -11.64 21.00
N ASN A 41 14.43 -12.22 20.53
CA ASN A 41 15.80 -11.73 20.77
C ASN A 41 16.10 -10.44 19.96
N TYR A 42 15.07 -9.77 19.42
CA TYR A 42 15.23 -8.51 18.70
C TYR A 42 15.72 -7.41 19.64
N ALA A 43 16.78 -6.74 19.19
CA ALA A 43 17.54 -5.78 19.95
C ALA A 43 16.67 -4.60 20.41
N LYS A 44 16.45 -4.52 21.73
CA LYS A 44 16.51 -3.32 22.57
C LYS A 44 16.22 -2.01 21.83
N LEU A 45 14.96 -1.70 21.56
CA LEU A 45 14.53 -0.34 21.27
C LEU A 45 14.39 0.39 22.61
N SER A 46 15.39 1.21 22.94
CA SER A 46 15.32 2.12 24.07
C SER A 46 14.27 3.20 23.76
N GLY A 47 13.02 2.99 24.16
CA GLY A 47 11.92 3.91 23.84
C GLY A 47 10.81 3.96 24.90
N THR A 48 9.96 4.97 24.77
CA THR A 48 8.72 5.17 25.53
C THR A 48 7.76 4.01 25.26
N ALA A 49 7.11 3.46 26.29
CA ALA A 49 6.11 2.40 26.18
C ALA A 49 4.76 2.96 26.59
N TRP A 50 3.88 3.24 25.62
CA TRP A 50 2.72 4.10 25.83
C TRP A 50 1.49 3.39 26.37
N LEU A 51 1.36 2.11 26.10
CA LEU A 51 0.07 1.44 26.20
C LEU A 51 0.23 0.00 26.63
N ASP A 52 -0.61 -0.42 27.57
CA ASP A 52 -0.56 -1.72 28.23
C ASP A 52 -1.97 -2.33 28.33
N HIS A 53 -2.06 -3.66 28.46
CA HIS A 53 -3.30 -4.44 28.56
C HIS A 53 -4.33 -4.12 27.44
N VAL A 54 -3.90 -4.16 26.17
CA VAL A 54 -4.78 -3.84 25.03
C VAL A 54 -5.58 -5.05 24.56
N GLU A 55 -6.91 -4.96 24.69
CA GLU A 55 -7.83 -6.03 24.32
C GLU A 55 -8.88 -5.51 23.32
N CYS A 56 -8.71 -5.82 22.04
CA CYS A 56 -9.72 -5.54 21.03
C CYS A 56 -10.72 -6.70 20.93
N GLY A 57 -12.01 -6.36 20.92
CA GLY A 57 -13.09 -7.28 20.59
C GLY A 57 -13.45 -7.24 19.09
N LYS A 58 -14.28 -8.19 18.68
CA LYS A 58 -14.80 -8.29 17.28
C LYS A 58 -15.64 -7.09 16.84
N SER A 59 -16.13 -6.29 17.79
CA SER A 59 -16.93 -5.09 17.54
C SER A 59 -16.10 -3.83 17.31
N ASN A 60 -14.81 -3.85 17.68
CA ASN A 60 -13.94 -2.70 17.51
C ASN A 60 -13.57 -2.54 16.04
N SER A 61 -13.73 -1.33 15.50
CA SER A 61 -13.41 -1.04 14.09
C SER A 61 -12.03 -0.41 13.91
N SER A 62 -11.37 -0.01 15.00
CA SER A 62 -10.04 0.62 15.02
C SER A 62 -9.36 0.35 16.36
N PHE A 63 -8.03 0.28 16.33
CA PHE A 63 -7.17 0.00 17.48
C PHE A 63 -7.35 1.04 18.59
N TRP A 64 -7.61 2.30 18.22
CA TRP A 64 -7.82 3.40 19.17
C TRP A 64 -9.10 3.28 20.00
N GLN A 65 -10.00 2.36 19.65
CA GLN A 65 -11.24 2.09 20.38
C GLN A 65 -11.10 0.90 21.34
N CYS A 66 -9.96 0.21 21.33
CA CYS A 66 -9.78 -0.98 22.14
C CYS A 66 -9.58 -0.59 23.62
N PRO A 67 -10.28 -1.25 24.55
CA PRO A 67 -9.98 -1.16 25.97
C PRO A 67 -8.49 -1.36 26.24
N SER A 68 -7.93 -0.49 27.07
CA SER A 68 -6.53 -0.51 27.48
C SER A 68 -6.34 0.06 28.89
N ALA A 69 -5.17 -0.15 29.47
CA ALA A 69 -4.73 0.64 30.61
C ALA A 69 -4.57 2.13 30.23
N PRO A 70 -4.53 3.05 31.21
CA PRO A 70 -4.26 4.47 30.95
C PRO A 70 -2.93 4.67 30.24
N TRP A 71 -2.90 5.63 29.31
CA TRP A 71 -1.71 5.94 28.51
C TRP A 71 -0.62 6.58 29.38
N HIS A 72 0.50 5.90 29.54
CA HIS A 72 1.62 6.34 30.36
C HIS A 72 2.96 6.08 29.63
N PRO A 73 4.00 6.92 29.73
CA PRO A 73 5.27 6.75 28.99
C PRO A 73 6.07 5.50 29.36
N GLN A 74 5.72 4.85 30.47
CA GLN A 74 6.36 3.66 31.02
C GLN A 74 5.26 2.68 31.46
N SER A 75 4.42 2.27 30.51
CA SER A 75 3.31 1.37 30.82
C SER A 75 3.73 -0.10 30.86
N CYS A 76 4.77 -0.50 30.11
CA CYS A 76 5.31 -1.87 30.22
C CYS A 76 6.29 -1.96 31.39
N ASP A 77 6.00 -2.83 32.35
CA ASP A 77 6.83 -3.06 33.53
C ASP A 77 8.06 -3.92 33.18
N ASP A 78 7.93 -4.86 32.22
CA ASP A 78 9.04 -5.62 31.65
C ASP A 78 9.30 -5.22 30.19
N ARG A 79 10.57 -5.02 29.86
CA ARG A 79 11.02 -4.71 28.49
C ARG A 79 10.84 -5.87 27.51
N ARG A 80 10.55 -7.07 28.01
CA ARG A 80 10.17 -8.24 27.21
C ARG A 80 8.71 -8.20 26.75
N GLU A 81 7.92 -7.29 27.31
CA GLU A 81 6.52 -7.15 26.96
C GLU A 81 6.32 -6.30 25.71
N GLU A 82 7.35 -5.82 25.01
CA GLU A 82 7.12 -5.12 23.75
C GLU A 82 6.48 -6.05 22.71
N ALA A 83 5.29 -5.67 22.23
CA ALA A 83 4.53 -6.46 21.29
C ALA A 83 5.17 -6.44 19.90
N ASN A 84 5.61 -7.62 19.46
CA ASN A 84 6.02 -7.88 18.10
C ASN A 84 4.94 -8.72 17.42
N ILE A 85 4.48 -8.28 16.26
CA ILE A 85 3.41 -8.94 15.52
C ILE A 85 3.90 -9.25 14.11
N THR A 86 3.45 -10.38 13.59
CA THR A 86 3.62 -10.74 12.18
C THR A 86 2.25 -10.84 11.53
N CYS A 87 2.04 -10.04 10.49
CA CYS A 87 0.82 -10.09 9.69
C CYS A 87 0.99 -11.10 8.57
N ASN A 88 0.10 -12.10 8.53
CA ASN A 88 0.14 -13.14 7.51
C ASN A 88 -0.59 -12.63 6.26
N GLY A 89 0.14 -11.98 5.38
CA GLY A 89 -0.38 -11.51 4.09
C GLY A 89 -0.49 -12.64 3.07
N LYS A 90 -1.48 -13.55 3.19
CA LYS A 90 -1.91 -14.43 2.08
C LYS A 90 -3.42 -14.71 2.12
N SER A 91 -4.10 -14.22 1.07
CA SER A 91 -5.29 -14.75 0.40
C SER A 91 -6.28 -15.58 1.23
N GLU A 92 -7.49 -15.02 1.43
CA GLU A 92 -8.79 -15.71 1.44
C GLU A 92 -8.73 -17.25 1.52
N PRO A 93 -9.01 -17.86 2.68
CA PRO A 93 -9.22 -19.29 2.75
C PRO A 93 -10.70 -19.63 2.48
N SER A 94 -10.90 -20.36 1.38
CA SER A 94 -11.97 -21.34 1.15
C SER A 94 -13.38 -20.83 0.83
N ARG A 95 -13.55 -20.42 -0.42
CA ARG A 95 -14.82 -20.67 -1.13
C ARG A 95 -14.99 -22.20 -1.31
N HIS A 96 -16.07 -22.72 -0.73
CA HIS A 96 -16.78 -24.00 -0.97
C HIS A 96 -16.55 -25.18 0.01
N GLN A 97 -17.48 -25.32 0.96
CA GLN A 97 -18.35 -26.48 1.00
C GLN A 97 -19.82 -26.03 1.07
N ILE A 98 -20.35 -25.55 -0.05
CA ILE A 98 -21.78 -25.70 -0.34
C ILE A 98 -21.87 -26.22 -1.77
N LEU A 99 -22.60 -27.32 -1.90
CA LEU A 99 -22.83 -28.11 -3.10
C LEU A 99 -23.08 -27.23 -4.33
N ALA A 100 -22.48 -27.64 -5.46
CA ALA A 100 -22.56 -26.97 -6.74
C ALA A 100 -24.01 -26.60 -7.13
N VAL A 101 -24.30 -25.31 -7.06
CA VAL A 101 -25.34 -24.67 -7.87
C VAL A 101 -24.61 -23.64 -8.74
N PRO A 102 -24.85 -23.60 -10.06
CA PRO A 102 -24.22 -22.59 -10.89
C PRO A 102 -24.84 -21.24 -10.52
N VAL A 103 -24.19 -20.50 -9.62
CA VAL A 103 -24.57 -19.13 -9.31
C VAL A 103 -24.01 -18.27 -10.42
N VAL A 104 -24.90 -17.88 -11.34
CA VAL A 104 -24.67 -16.85 -12.33
C VAL A 104 -24.14 -15.61 -11.58
N PRO A 105 -23.00 -15.01 -11.98
CA PRO A 105 -22.46 -13.88 -11.23
C PRO A 105 -23.49 -12.74 -11.24
N VAL A 106 -23.81 -12.24 -10.06
CA VAL A 106 -24.68 -11.07 -9.91
C VAL A 106 -23.89 -9.85 -10.42
N PRO A 107 -24.45 -8.96 -11.25
CA PRO A 107 -23.70 -7.91 -11.94
C PRO A 107 -23.08 -6.79 -11.08
N TRP A 108 -22.94 -6.95 -9.76
CA TRP A 108 -22.60 -5.84 -8.85
C TRP A 108 -21.38 -6.06 -7.93
N GLU A 109 -20.69 -7.20 -7.98
CA GLU A 109 -19.43 -7.45 -7.22
C GLU A 109 -18.15 -7.32 -8.06
N VAL A 110 -18.14 -6.41 -9.05
CA VAL A 110 -16.90 -5.97 -9.73
C VAL A 110 -16.59 -4.48 -9.46
N ALA A 111 -17.39 -3.79 -8.65
CA ALA A 111 -17.29 -2.35 -8.49
C ALA A 111 -16.81 -1.92 -7.10
N ALA A 112 -15.58 -2.28 -6.74
CA ALA A 112 -14.79 -1.53 -5.75
C ALA A 112 -13.27 -1.57 -6.03
N SER A 113 -12.84 -1.91 -7.26
CA SER A 113 -11.56 -1.40 -7.76
C SER A 113 -11.82 0.06 -8.13
N SER A 114 -11.46 0.93 -7.20
CA SER A 114 -11.70 2.37 -7.23
C SER A 114 -11.36 2.93 -8.61
N ASP A 115 -12.30 3.65 -9.23
CA ASP A 115 -12.08 4.44 -10.45
C ASP A 115 -10.96 5.51 -10.29
N ARG A 116 -10.26 5.56 -9.14
CA ARG A 116 -9.21 6.50 -8.78
C ARG A 116 -7.78 6.06 -9.12
N GLU A 117 -7.54 4.78 -9.38
CA GLU A 117 -6.17 4.22 -9.54
C GLU A 117 -5.98 3.55 -10.91
N LYS A 118 -6.56 4.14 -11.96
CA LYS A 118 -6.44 3.57 -13.31
C LYS A 118 -5.09 3.92 -13.91
N ILE A 119 -4.47 2.93 -14.54
CA ILE A 119 -3.26 3.05 -15.35
C ILE A 119 -3.50 2.40 -16.71
N ARG A 120 -2.84 2.89 -17.75
CA ARG A 120 -2.78 2.24 -19.06
C ARG A 120 -1.46 2.51 -19.77
N ALA A 121 -0.95 1.52 -20.50
CA ALA A 121 0.12 1.71 -21.46
C ALA A 121 -0.49 1.89 -22.87
N VAL A 122 -0.22 3.03 -23.51
CA VAL A 122 -0.78 3.41 -24.81
C VAL A 122 0.28 3.31 -25.90
N GLY A 123 -0.07 2.71 -27.04
CA GLY A 123 0.80 2.64 -28.22
C GLY A 123 1.56 1.32 -28.38
N GLY A 124 1.60 0.45 -27.36
CA GLY A 124 2.08 -0.92 -27.49
C GLY A 124 1.01 -1.89 -27.99
N LYS A 125 1.44 -3.10 -28.38
CA LYS A 125 0.56 -4.12 -28.98
C LYS A 125 -0.22 -4.93 -27.94
N ASP A 126 0.28 -5.03 -26.72
CA ASP A 126 -0.15 -5.96 -25.68
C ASP A 126 -0.66 -5.27 -24.40
N GLY A 127 -0.54 -3.95 -24.31
CA GLY A 127 -0.89 -3.19 -23.10
C GLY A 127 0.15 -3.31 -21.98
N CYS A 128 1.27 -4.01 -22.21
CA CYS A 128 2.42 -4.09 -21.32
C CYS A 128 3.60 -3.23 -21.81
N SER A 129 3.41 -2.56 -22.94
CA SER A 129 4.37 -1.66 -23.54
C SER A 129 3.69 -0.38 -24.01
N GLY A 130 4.39 0.75 -23.92
CA GLY A 130 3.91 2.03 -24.44
C GLY A 130 3.98 3.18 -23.45
N ARG A 131 3.43 4.33 -23.85
CA ARG A 131 3.36 5.54 -23.03
C ARG A 131 2.49 5.28 -21.82
N VAL A 132 2.99 5.64 -20.64
CA VAL A 132 2.23 5.47 -19.40
C VAL A 132 1.28 6.65 -19.22
N GLU A 133 0.01 6.33 -19.04
CA GLU A 133 -1.01 7.30 -18.66
C GLU A 133 -1.70 6.84 -17.38
N ILE A 134 -1.93 7.77 -16.46
CA ILE A 134 -2.64 7.51 -15.21
C ILE A 134 -3.90 8.37 -15.12
N TRP A 135 -4.91 7.84 -14.44
CA TRP A 135 -6.06 8.60 -14.02
C TRP A 135 -5.77 9.24 -12.67
N HIS A 136 -5.72 10.58 -12.66
CA HIS A 136 -5.43 11.34 -11.45
C HIS A 136 -6.25 12.64 -11.48
N HIS A 137 -6.81 13.01 -10.32
CA HIS A 137 -7.67 14.19 -10.17
C HIS A 137 -8.86 14.27 -11.17
N GLY A 138 -9.39 13.12 -11.60
CA GLY A 138 -10.56 13.05 -12.48
C GLY A 138 -10.26 13.22 -13.97
N THR A 139 -8.99 13.15 -14.37
CA THR A 139 -8.56 13.23 -15.78
C THR A 139 -7.43 12.24 -16.08
N TRP A 140 -7.36 11.76 -17.32
CA TRP A 140 -6.17 11.08 -17.83
C TRP A 140 -5.06 12.10 -18.11
N GLY A 141 -3.83 11.71 -17.83
CA GLY A 141 -2.65 12.50 -18.16
C GLY A 141 -1.41 11.62 -18.26
N THR A 142 -0.30 12.25 -18.63
CA THR A 142 0.97 11.60 -18.93
C THR A 142 1.98 11.84 -17.81
N LEU A 143 3.10 11.13 -17.89
CA LEU A 143 4.18 11.22 -16.89
C LEU A 143 5.41 11.83 -17.54
N CYS A 144 6.10 12.72 -16.82
CA CYS A 144 7.30 13.38 -17.29
C CYS A 144 8.54 12.49 -17.08
N ASP A 145 9.42 12.45 -18.08
CA ASP A 145 10.60 11.59 -18.06
C ASP A 145 11.78 12.10 -17.22
N ASN A 146 11.74 13.35 -16.74
CA ASN A 146 12.86 13.97 -16.01
C ASN A 146 13.25 13.23 -14.71
N ALA A 147 12.29 12.58 -14.06
CA ALA A 147 12.51 11.74 -12.88
C ALA A 147 12.13 10.27 -13.13
N TRP A 148 11.76 9.93 -14.37
CA TRP A 148 11.27 8.60 -14.71
C TRP A 148 12.41 7.59 -14.82
N ASP A 149 12.43 6.63 -13.91
CA ASP A 149 13.45 5.59 -13.86
C ASP A 149 12.90 4.17 -13.68
N MET A 150 13.79 3.20 -13.43
CA MET A 150 13.41 1.80 -13.29
C MET A 150 12.55 1.52 -12.06
N GLN A 151 12.63 2.33 -10.99
CA GLN A 151 11.78 2.18 -9.81
C GLN A 151 10.34 2.56 -10.15
N ASP A 152 10.14 3.65 -10.88
CA ASP A 152 8.81 4.04 -11.36
C ASP A 152 8.25 3.02 -12.35
N ALA A 153 9.08 2.55 -13.29
CA ALA A 153 8.69 1.54 -14.25
C ALA A 153 8.28 0.22 -13.57
N GLU A 154 8.95 -0.18 -12.49
CA GLU A 154 8.60 -1.40 -11.73
C GLU A 154 7.22 -1.27 -11.09
N VAL A 155 6.91 -0.11 -10.49
CA VAL A 155 5.56 0.17 -9.96
C VAL A 155 4.52 0.16 -11.08
N ALA A 156 4.83 0.78 -12.22
CA ALA A 156 3.94 0.82 -13.38
C ALA A 156 3.63 -0.58 -13.94
N CYS A 157 4.66 -1.41 -14.15
CA CYS A 157 4.50 -2.76 -14.69
C CYS A 157 3.77 -3.69 -13.72
N ARG A 158 4.01 -3.53 -12.42
CA ARG A 158 3.25 -4.22 -11.37
C ARG A 158 1.78 -3.80 -11.37
N GLN A 159 1.50 -2.50 -11.45
CA GLN A 159 0.13 -1.96 -11.46
C GLN A 159 -0.63 -2.36 -12.74
N LEU A 160 0.06 -2.49 -13.88
CA LEU A 160 -0.50 -3.02 -15.14
C LEU A 160 -0.74 -4.54 -15.10
N GLY A 161 -0.15 -5.25 -14.14
CA GLY A 161 -0.23 -6.71 -14.05
C GLY A 161 0.64 -7.44 -15.09
N CYS A 162 1.67 -6.78 -15.61
CA CYS A 162 2.51 -7.29 -16.70
C CYS A 162 3.82 -7.95 -16.23
N GLY A 163 4.11 -7.94 -14.92
CA GLY A 163 5.34 -8.48 -14.35
C GLY A 163 6.40 -7.40 -14.08
N PRO A 164 7.70 -7.73 -14.06
CA PRO A 164 8.77 -6.78 -13.78
C PRO A 164 9.04 -5.85 -14.97
N ALA A 165 9.58 -4.67 -14.70
CA ALA A 165 9.98 -3.74 -15.76
C ALA A 165 11.26 -4.19 -16.45
N VAL A 166 11.26 -4.12 -17.79
CA VAL A 166 12.45 -4.35 -18.63
C VAL A 166 13.11 -3.01 -18.99
N TYR A 167 12.31 -2.00 -19.36
CA TYR A 167 12.79 -0.67 -19.71
C TYR A 167 11.89 0.45 -19.18
N ALA A 168 12.53 1.46 -18.59
CA ALA A 168 11.99 2.80 -18.42
C ALA A 168 12.41 3.65 -19.64
N LEU A 169 11.44 4.14 -20.41
CA LEU A 169 11.66 4.90 -21.63
C LEU A 169 11.17 6.34 -21.44
N GLY A 170 11.88 7.31 -22.01
CA GLY A 170 11.50 8.72 -21.99
C GLY A 170 11.35 9.30 -23.39
N GLN A 171 11.34 10.63 -23.45
CA GLN A 171 11.41 11.43 -24.67
C GLN A 171 10.36 11.05 -25.73
N ALA A 172 9.14 10.72 -25.27
CA ALA A 172 8.04 10.29 -26.11
C ALA A 172 8.41 9.10 -27.03
N ALA A 173 9.24 8.16 -26.55
CA ALA A 173 9.65 6.97 -27.33
C ALA A 173 8.46 6.13 -27.84
N ALA A 174 7.33 6.16 -27.11
CA ALA A 174 6.07 5.52 -27.49
C ALA A 174 5.04 6.50 -28.09
N GLY A 175 5.50 7.68 -28.51
CA GLY A 175 4.69 8.79 -29.02
C GLY A 175 4.20 9.74 -27.93
N GLU A 176 3.88 10.97 -28.34
CA GLU A 176 3.34 12.03 -27.49
C GLU A 176 1.88 11.75 -27.11
N GLY A 177 1.54 12.05 -25.86
CA GLY A 177 0.20 12.04 -25.32
C GLY A 177 -0.42 13.43 -25.28
N THR A 178 -1.48 13.55 -24.49
CA THR A 178 -2.25 14.79 -24.34
C THR A 178 -2.79 14.90 -22.93
N GLY A 179 -2.93 16.13 -22.43
CA GLY A 179 -3.59 16.41 -21.16
C GLY A 179 -2.62 16.94 -20.11
N PRO A 180 -2.98 16.88 -18.82
CA PRO A 180 -2.05 17.22 -17.76
C PRO A 180 -0.87 16.25 -17.76
N MET A 181 0.28 16.74 -17.32
CA MET A 181 1.45 15.92 -17.10
C MET A 181 1.95 16.08 -15.67
N TRP A 182 2.38 14.97 -15.10
CA TRP A 182 2.86 14.90 -13.73
C TRP A 182 4.31 14.46 -13.69
N LEU A 183 5.07 15.11 -12.82
CA LEU A 183 6.39 14.63 -12.41
C LEU A 183 6.18 13.74 -11.20
N MET A 184 6.71 12.53 -11.25
CA MET A 184 6.61 11.56 -10.17
C MET A 184 7.97 10.97 -9.82
N GLU A 185 8.09 10.55 -8.57
CA GLU A 185 9.26 9.86 -8.05
C GLU A 185 8.79 8.78 -7.07
N CYS A 186 8.97 7.53 -7.46
CA CYS A 186 8.66 6.35 -6.68
C CYS A 186 9.92 5.79 -5.99
N THR A 187 9.73 5.13 -4.86
CA THR A 187 10.76 4.32 -4.19
C THR A 187 10.86 2.90 -4.76
N GLY A 188 9.85 2.46 -5.53
CA GLY A 188 9.75 1.13 -6.14
C GLY A 188 8.87 0.16 -5.35
N THR A 189 8.45 0.55 -4.14
CA THR A 189 7.66 -0.30 -3.22
C THR A 189 6.16 0.02 -3.23
N GLU A 190 5.78 1.10 -3.89
CA GLU A 190 4.40 1.59 -3.97
C GLU A 190 3.49 0.62 -4.72
N LEU A 191 2.22 0.53 -4.31
CA LEU A 191 1.24 -0.34 -4.98
C LEU A 191 0.71 0.29 -6.27
N SER A 192 0.72 1.62 -6.36
CA SER A 192 0.28 2.38 -7.52
C SER A 192 1.19 3.59 -7.78
N LEU A 193 1.25 4.05 -9.03
CA LEU A 193 1.95 5.29 -9.39
C LEU A 193 1.32 6.53 -8.74
N GLN A 194 0.05 6.45 -8.35
CA GLN A 194 -0.67 7.51 -7.65
C GLN A 194 -0.22 7.65 -6.18
N ASP A 195 0.42 6.62 -5.61
CA ASP A 195 0.97 6.64 -4.24
C ASP A 195 2.39 7.22 -4.19
N CYS A 196 3.05 7.33 -5.35
CA CYS A 196 4.36 7.95 -5.45
C CYS A 196 4.25 9.46 -5.22
N TRP A 197 5.36 10.09 -4.84
CA TRP A 197 5.36 11.54 -4.69
C TRP A 197 5.15 12.19 -6.07
N ALA A 198 3.99 12.84 -6.25
CA ALA A 198 3.61 13.49 -7.50
C ALA A 198 3.47 15.00 -7.33
N GLN A 199 3.99 15.73 -8.31
CA GLN A 199 3.79 17.18 -8.46
C GLN A 199 3.40 17.51 -9.90
N PRO A 200 2.66 18.61 -10.16
CA PRO A 200 2.44 19.07 -11.53
C PRO A 200 3.78 19.25 -12.24
N GLY A 201 3.92 18.73 -13.46
CA GLY A 201 5.12 18.93 -14.25
C GLY A 201 5.35 20.40 -14.53
N ASP A 202 6.59 20.89 -14.38
CA ASP A 202 6.91 22.26 -14.78
C ASP A 202 6.69 22.43 -16.29
N SER A 203 5.85 23.39 -16.67
CA SER A 203 5.52 23.74 -18.05
C SER A 203 6.72 23.97 -18.98
N SER A 204 7.89 24.31 -18.43
CA SER A 204 9.11 24.54 -19.21
C SER A 204 9.93 23.27 -19.48
N ALA A 205 9.94 22.33 -18.54
CA ALA A 205 10.77 21.12 -18.57
C ALA A 205 9.99 19.83 -18.87
N CYS A 206 8.70 19.83 -18.57
CA CYS A 206 7.78 18.73 -18.80
C CYS A 206 6.74 19.17 -19.83
N GLN A 207 7.03 18.90 -21.11
CA GLN A 207 6.08 18.94 -22.23
C GLN A 207 5.87 17.54 -22.82
N HIS A 208 4.85 17.28 -23.65
CA HIS A 208 4.58 15.91 -24.14
C HIS A 208 5.71 15.23 -24.93
N LYS A 209 6.71 16.00 -25.38
CA LYS A 209 7.98 15.46 -25.91
C LYS A 209 8.80 14.70 -24.87
N ALA A 210 8.52 14.90 -23.59
CA ALA A 210 9.11 14.27 -22.42
C ALA A 210 8.18 13.20 -21.83
N ASP A 211 7.16 12.74 -22.56
CA ASP A 211 6.26 11.71 -22.05
C ASP A 211 7.02 10.39 -21.83
N ALA A 212 6.83 9.81 -20.65
CA ALA A 212 7.43 8.56 -20.24
C ALA A 212 6.65 7.34 -20.75
N ALA A 213 7.38 6.24 -20.92
CA ALA A 213 6.89 4.98 -21.42
C ALA A 213 7.55 3.80 -20.69
N VAL A 214 6.91 2.63 -20.78
CA VAL A 214 7.41 1.37 -20.22
C VAL A 214 7.50 0.29 -21.27
N HIS A 215 8.39 -0.64 -21.00
CA HIS A 215 8.30 -2.00 -21.49
C HIS A 215 8.43 -2.94 -20.30
N CYS A 216 7.33 -3.63 -20.00
CA CYS A 216 7.31 -4.89 -19.29
C CYS A 216 7.37 -6.00 -20.36
#